data_AF-A0A1W9RSA7-F1
#
_entry.id   AF-A0A1W9RSA7-F1
#
_cell.length_a   1.000
_cell.length_b   1.000
_cell.length_c   1.000
_cell.angle_alpha   90.00
_cell.angle_beta   90.00
_cell.angle_gamma   90.00
#
_symmetry.space_group_name_H-M   'P 1'
#
loop_
_entity.id
_entity.type
_entity.pdbx_description
1 polymer ?
#
loop_
_entity_poly.entity_id
_entity_poly.type
_entity_poly.pdbx_seq_one_letter_code
_entity_poly.pdbx_strand_id
1 'polypeptide(L)'
;MGGGKMKRWRRKKREALFPSRGFTLVELIIVITIVALLSAVGYIGYRVTIDKANTKVCEHNQKVIYEALKIYALENYNLPGSLGEIPAEYYQRAYVKLLNQEKNPLWVKLAYLLVDLKKKGMIKKVFGNSLLDKGLIEKRVLDCPLDPTPYSQGGISYGLNQALVNATLEEFEEFGGVVIGDSDNATFSEFSGEELAYRHRKNILREAAVVILKGGKISTITPLTPTEVETVDSCIAGCKDTYHPSYPNCKKYCQAQYPGDKDMQKQCKKDCKENVKNCKKNCIENVAAHGGGHGGGHGEGHGGGHGEGHGGGHGS
;
A
#
# COMPACT_ATOMS: atom_id res chain seq x y z
N MET A 1 35.30 -20.71 -74.73
CA MET A 1 34.79 -22.09 -74.59
C MET A 1 35.26 -22.63 -73.24
N GLY A 2 34.35 -22.89 -72.30
CA GLY A 2 34.69 -23.37 -70.96
C GLY A 2 33.46 -23.88 -70.24
N GLY A 3 33.04 -25.11 -70.56
CA GLY A 3 31.83 -25.73 -70.06
C GLY A 3 31.94 -26.12 -68.57
N GLY A 4 31.20 -25.40 -67.73
CA GLY A 4 31.02 -25.72 -66.31
C GLY A 4 30.05 -26.90 -66.13
N LYS A 5 30.57 -28.04 -65.66
CA LYS A 5 29.83 -29.27 -65.41
C LYS A 5 28.79 -29.08 -64.30
N MET A 6 27.52 -29.17 -64.69
CA MET A 6 26.34 -29.14 -63.82
C MET A 6 26.35 -30.38 -62.89
N LYS A 7 26.67 -30.18 -61.60
CA LYS A 7 26.64 -31.26 -60.59
C LYS A 7 25.20 -31.60 -60.22
N ARG A 8 24.73 -32.71 -60.78
CA ARG A 8 23.43 -33.34 -60.54
C ARG A 8 23.32 -33.80 -59.08
N TRP A 9 22.64 -33.01 -58.26
CA TRP A 9 22.27 -33.37 -56.89
C TRP A 9 21.29 -34.55 -56.91
N ARG A 10 21.81 -35.77 -56.68
CA ARG A 10 20.99 -36.95 -56.38
C ARG A 10 20.31 -36.73 -55.02
N ARG A 11 19.02 -36.39 -55.03
CA ARG A 11 18.14 -36.47 -53.86
C ARG A 11 18.11 -37.93 -53.39
N LYS A 12 18.91 -38.25 -52.38
CA LYS A 12 18.82 -39.51 -51.64
C LYS A 12 17.52 -39.44 -50.84
N LYS A 13 16.46 -40.12 -51.31
CA LYS A 13 15.25 -40.39 -50.53
C LYS A 13 15.69 -41.01 -49.21
N ARG A 14 15.65 -40.22 -48.14
CA ARG A 14 15.73 -40.74 -46.77
C ARG A 14 14.33 -41.28 -46.47
N GLU A 15 14.15 -42.55 -46.74
CA GLU A 15 13.05 -43.32 -46.15
C GLU A 15 13.21 -43.21 -44.63
N ALA A 16 12.21 -42.62 -43.98
CA ALA A 16 12.19 -42.44 -42.55
C ALA A 16 12.03 -43.82 -41.89
N LEU A 17 13.16 -44.45 -41.54
CA LEU A 17 13.20 -45.54 -40.57
C LEU A 17 12.91 -44.96 -39.17
N PHE A 18 11.65 -44.62 -38.90
CA PHE A 18 11.17 -44.71 -37.53
C PHE A 18 10.59 -46.12 -37.40
N PRO A 19 11.27 -47.06 -36.72
CA PRO A 19 10.68 -48.37 -36.47
C PRO A 19 9.39 -48.13 -35.69
N SER A 20 8.26 -48.57 -36.25
CA SER A 20 6.93 -48.55 -35.65
C SER A 20 6.89 -49.46 -34.43
N ARG A 21 7.57 -49.06 -33.35
CA ARG A 21 7.43 -49.68 -32.03
C ARG A 21 6.08 -49.24 -31.50
N GLY A 22 5.15 -50.18 -31.41
CA GLY A 22 3.81 -49.93 -30.90
C GLY A 22 3.88 -49.31 -29.51
N PHE A 23 3.24 -48.15 -29.34
CA PHE A 23 3.06 -47.51 -28.05
C PHE A 23 2.34 -48.50 -27.14
N THR A 24 2.97 -48.95 -26.06
CA THR A 24 2.33 -49.93 -25.18
C THR A 24 1.23 -49.24 -24.38
N LEU A 25 0.11 -49.93 -24.13
CA LEU A 25 -0.98 -49.40 -23.29
C LEU A 25 -0.45 -49.00 -21.89
N VAL A 26 0.52 -49.76 -21.38
CA VAL A 26 1.19 -49.50 -20.09
C VAL A 26 1.98 -48.20 -20.11
N GLU A 27 2.71 -47.91 -21.20
CA GLU A 27 3.47 -46.66 -21.35
C GLU A 27 2.55 -45.43 -21.34
N LEU A 28 1.39 -45.53 -22.02
CA LEU A 28 0.41 -44.44 -21.98
C LEU A 28 -0.19 -44.25 -20.58
N ILE A 29 -0.52 -45.35 -19.87
CA ILE A 29 -1.03 -45.27 -18.49
C ILE A 29 -0.01 -44.59 -17.57
N ILE A 30 1.27 -44.97 -17.63
CA ILE A 30 2.29 -44.37 -16.78
C ILE A 30 2.43 -42.86 -17.05
N VAL A 31 2.43 -42.44 -18.33
CA VAL A 31 2.54 -41.02 -18.71
C VAL A 31 1.36 -40.21 -18.17
N ILE A 32 0.12 -40.68 -18.36
CA ILE A 32 -1.05 -39.94 -17.85
C ILE A 32 -1.06 -39.90 -16.32
N THR A 33 -0.61 -40.94 -15.64
CA THR A 33 -0.50 -40.96 -14.17
C THR A 33 0.53 -39.94 -13.68
N ILE A 34 1.71 -39.87 -14.32
CA ILE A 34 2.76 -38.89 -13.97
C ILE A 34 2.26 -37.46 -14.24
N VAL A 35 1.61 -37.22 -15.39
CA VAL A 35 1.07 -35.89 -15.73
C VAL A 35 -0.05 -35.48 -14.76
N ALA A 36 -0.95 -36.40 -14.38
CA ALA A 36 -2.00 -36.13 -13.41
C ALA A 36 -1.41 -35.74 -12.04
N LEU A 37 -0.40 -36.47 -11.57
CA LEU A 37 0.28 -36.20 -10.31
C LEU A 37 0.99 -34.83 -10.32
N LEU A 38 1.75 -34.53 -11.39
CA LEU A 38 2.44 -33.24 -11.54
C LEU A 38 1.45 -32.07 -11.62
N SER A 39 0.34 -32.26 -12.32
CA SER A 39 -0.71 -31.23 -12.46
C SER A 39 -1.36 -30.91 -11.12
N ALA A 40 -1.63 -31.93 -10.28
CA ALA A 40 -2.21 -31.75 -8.96
C ALA A 40 -1.33 -30.91 -8.03
N VAL A 41 -0.02 -31.20 -7.96
CA VAL A 41 0.93 -30.44 -7.13
C VAL A 41 1.16 -29.03 -7.72
N GLY A 42 1.29 -28.93 -9.04
CA GLY A 42 1.49 -27.67 -9.74
C GLY A 42 0.35 -26.67 -9.50
N TYR A 43 -0.89 -27.14 -9.42
CA TYR A 43 -2.06 -26.28 -9.20
C TYR A 43 -2.02 -25.50 -7.88
N ILE A 44 -1.61 -26.14 -6.77
CA ILE A 44 -1.54 -25.48 -5.45
C ILE A 44 -0.48 -24.38 -5.46
N GLY A 45 0.71 -24.68 -5.99
CA GLY A 45 1.81 -23.70 -6.09
C GLY A 45 1.46 -22.50 -6.99
N TYR A 46 0.68 -22.74 -8.05
CA TYR A 46 0.22 -21.69 -8.95
C TYR A 46 -0.64 -20.64 -8.24
N ARG A 47 -1.63 -21.05 -7.41
CA ARG A 47 -2.53 -20.10 -6.72
C ARG A 47 -1.77 -19.15 -5.79
N VAL A 48 -0.84 -19.69 -4.99
CA VAL A 48 -0.01 -18.88 -4.08
C VAL A 48 0.87 -17.89 -4.85
N THR A 49 1.41 -18.31 -5.98
CA THR A 49 2.27 -17.46 -6.82
C THR A 49 1.46 -16.33 -7.46
N ILE A 50 0.24 -16.62 -7.93
CA ILE A 50 -0.67 -15.63 -8.47
C ILE A 50 -1.07 -14.60 -7.41
N ASP A 51 -1.37 -15.01 -6.18
CA ASP A 51 -1.73 -14.08 -5.12
C ASP A 51 -0.57 -13.14 -4.76
N LYS A 52 0.65 -13.69 -4.67
CA LYS A 52 1.86 -12.87 -4.49
C LYS A 52 2.07 -11.90 -5.66
N ALA A 53 1.83 -12.34 -6.88
CA ALA A 53 1.92 -11.48 -8.06
C ALA A 53 0.87 -10.36 -8.03
N ASN A 54 -0.37 -10.65 -7.65
CA ASN A 54 -1.42 -9.65 -7.51
C ASN A 54 -1.04 -8.59 -6.47
N THR A 55 -0.63 -9.01 -5.26
CA THR A 55 -0.16 -8.09 -4.22
C THR A 55 1.02 -7.26 -4.70
N LYS A 56 1.99 -7.89 -5.38
CA LYS A 56 3.18 -7.18 -5.88
C LYS A 56 2.84 -6.13 -6.93
N VAL A 57 1.86 -6.41 -7.78
CA VAL A 57 1.36 -5.44 -8.76
C VAL A 57 0.65 -4.28 -8.06
N CYS A 58 -0.21 -4.53 -7.07
CA CYS A 58 -0.87 -3.42 -6.35
C CYS A 58 0.14 -2.54 -5.61
N GLU A 59 1.13 -3.15 -4.94
CA GLU A 59 2.24 -2.43 -4.30
C GLU A 59 3.03 -1.56 -5.29
N HIS A 60 3.37 -2.11 -6.46
CA HIS A 60 4.11 -1.38 -7.47
C HIS A 60 3.27 -0.25 -8.09
N ASN A 61 2.00 -0.52 -8.37
CA ASN A 61 1.03 0.48 -8.83
C ASN A 61 0.97 1.67 -7.88
N GLN A 62 0.78 1.45 -6.57
CA GLN A 62 0.77 2.55 -5.59
C GLN A 62 2.08 3.35 -5.59
N LYS A 63 3.25 2.71 -5.72
CA LYS A 63 4.54 3.42 -5.85
C LYS A 63 4.58 4.30 -7.09
N VAL A 64 4.08 3.80 -8.21
CA VAL A 64 4.01 4.55 -9.47
C VAL A 64 3.09 5.76 -9.30
N ILE A 65 1.93 5.58 -8.65
CA ILE A 65 1.02 6.68 -8.33
C ILE A 65 1.72 7.72 -7.43
N TYR A 66 2.44 7.28 -6.39
CA TYR A 66 3.16 8.18 -5.49
C TYR A 66 4.24 9.00 -6.20
N GLU A 67 5.02 8.38 -7.08
CA GLU A 67 6.02 9.10 -7.87
C GLU A 67 5.36 10.00 -8.93
N ALA A 68 4.20 9.62 -9.48
CA ALA A 68 3.43 10.47 -10.39
C ALA A 68 2.86 11.70 -9.67
N LEU A 69 2.37 11.54 -8.44
CA LEU A 69 1.93 12.65 -7.57
C LEU A 69 3.06 13.64 -7.31
N LYS A 70 4.28 13.15 -7.05
CA LYS A 70 5.46 14.02 -6.88
C LYS A 70 5.77 14.82 -8.14
N ILE A 71 5.73 14.18 -9.31
CA ILE A 71 5.95 14.89 -10.58
C ILE A 71 4.84 15.93 -10.79
N TYR A 72 3.58 15.56 -10.54
CA TYR A 72 2.45 16.49 -10.65
C TYR A 72 2.60 17.70 -9.73
N ALA A 73 2.92 17.48 -8.45
CA ALA A 73 3.08 18.56 -7.46
C ALA A 73 4.26 19.48 -7.78
N LEU A 74 5.35 18.94 -8.35
CA LEU A 74 6.50 19.74 -8.81
C LEU A 74 6.14 20.64 -10.01
N GLU A 75 5.25 20.20 -10.90
CA GLU A 75 4.87 20.96 -12.09
C GLU A 75 3.70 21.94 -11.83
N ASN A 76 2.77 21.60 -10.91
CA ASN A 76 1.54 22.37 -10.66
C ASN A 76 1.55 23.13 -9.32
N TYR A 77 2.60 23.00 -8.52
CA TYR A 77 2.76 23.55 -7.15
C TYR A 77 1.72 23.11 -6.11
N ASN A 78 0.72 22.33 -6.53
CA ASN A 78 -0.32 21.73 -5.69
C ASN A 78 -0.55 20.28 -6.10
N LEU A 79 -1.07 19.48 -5.18
CA LEU A 79 -1.55 18.13 -5.45
C LEU A 79 -2.90 18.16 -6.19
N PRO A 80 -3.28 17.08 -6.87
CA PRO A 80 -4.57 17.01 -7.53
C PRO A 80 -5.71 16.86 -6.51
N GLY A 81 -6.94 17.12 -6.95
CA GLY A 81 -8.15 16.86 -6.17
C GLY A 81 -8.45 15.37 -6.02
N SER A 82 -7.99 14.57 -6.99
CA SER A 82 -8.16 13.12 -7.03
C SER A 82 -7.06 12.46 -7.86
N LEU A 83 -6.83 11.16 -7.68
CA LEU A 83 -5.82 10.44 -8.47
C LEU A 83 -6.14 10.45 -9.98
N GLY A 84 -7.42 10.52 -10.37
CA GLY A 84 -7.84 10.54 -11.77
C GLY A 84 -7.52 11.83 -12.53
N GLU A 85 -7.14 12.91 -11.83
CA GLU A 85 -6.74 14.18 -12.46
C GLU A 85 -5.29 14.17 -12.97
N ILE A 86 -4.48 13.21 -12.52
CA ILE A 86 -3.08 13.11 -12.90
C ILE A 86 -2.97 12.68 -14.37
N PRO A 87 -2.35 13.49 -15.25
CA PRO A 87 -2.14 13.10 -16.64
C PRO A 87 -1.42 11.76 -16.78
N ALA A 88 -1.88 10.95 -17.74
CA ALA A 88 -1.29 9.66 -18.12
C ALA A 88 0.25 9.70 -18.22
N GLU A 89 0.80 10.79 -18.75
CA GLU A 89 2.25 10.99 -18.93
C GLU A 89 3.05 10.92 -17.63
N TYR A 90 2.53 11.45 -16.52
CA TYR A 90 3.22 11.39 -15.24
C TYR A 90 3.31 9.96 -14.71
N TYR A 91 2.28 9.14 -14.91
CA TYR A 91 2.35 7.71 -14.59
C TYR A 91 3.42 7.00 -15.42
N GLN A 92 3.57 7.33 -16.71
CA GLN A 92 4.61 6.72 -17.54
C GLN A 92 6.02 7.08 -17.05
N ARG A 93 6.25 8.38 -16.79
CA ARG A 93 7.55 8.87 -16.27
C ARG A 93 7.88 8.24 -14.92
N ALA A 94 6.91 8.18 -14.01
CA ALA A 94 7.03 7.53 -12.71
C ALA A 94 7.32 6.03 -12.84
N TYR A 95 6.63 5.32 -13.73
CA TYR A 95 6.82 3.90 -13.98
C TYR A 95 8.23 3.58 -14.48
N VAL A 96 8.70 4.32 -15.50
CA VAL A 96 10.05 4.14 -16.05
C VAL A 96 11.12 4.45 -14.99
N LYS A 97 10.93 5.52 -14.21
CA LYS A 97 11.84 5.87 -13.10
C LYS A 97 11.95 4.75 -12.08
N LEU A 98 10.82 4.19 -11.62
CA LEU A 98 10.81 3.11 -10.63
C LEU A 98 11.38 1.81 -11.17
N LEU A 99 11.09 1.45 -12.43
CA LEU A 99 11.69 0.26 -13.05
C LEU A 99 13.22 0.33 -13.12
N ASN A 100 13.77 1.53 -13.34
CA ASN A 100 15.22 1.73 -13.39
C ASN A 100 15.86 1.73 -11.98
N GLN A 101 15.09 2.05 -10.94
CA GLN A 101 15.58 2.09 -9.56
C GLN A 101 15.37 0.77 -8.80
N GLU A 102 14.43 -0.07 -9.24
CA GLU A 102 14.17 -1.37 -8.62
C GLU A 102 15.38 -2.31 -8.75
N LYS A 103 15.73 -2.99 -7.66
CA LYS A 103 16.87 -3.93 -7.63
C LYS A 103 16.68 -5.10 -8.60
N ASN A 104 15.43 -5.54 -8.78
CA ASN A 104 15.08 -6.67 -9.63
C ASN A 104 13.83 -6.37 -10.49
N PRO A 105 13.97 -5.60 -11.59
CA PRO A 105 12.83 -5.20 -12.43
C PRO A 105 12.17 -6.39 -13.14
N LEU A 106 12.89 -7.50 -13.31
CA LEU A 106 12.38 -8.71 -13.95
C LEU A 106 11.26 -9.36 -13.13
N TRP A 107 11.34 -9.35 -11.79
CA TRP A 107 10.29 -9.87 -10.93
C TRP A 107 9.01 -9.04 -10.99
N VAL A 108 9.13 -7.71 -11.12
CA VAL A 108 7.98 -6.81 -11.31
C VAL A 108 7.30 -7.12 -12.66
N LYS A 109 8.08 -7.20 -13.74
CA LYS A 109 7.56 -7.55 -15.07
C LYS A 109 6.89 -8.92 -15.08
N LEU A 110 7.49 -9.91 -14.41
CA LEU A 110 6.92 -11.25 -14.27
C LEU A 110 5.60 -11.22 -13.48
N ALA A 111 5.51 -10.42 -12.41
CA ALA A 111 4.27 -10.27 -11.67
C ALA A 111 3.14 -9.73 -12.56
N TYR A 112 3.40 -8.65 -13.32
CA TYR A 112 2.43 -8.14 -14.30
C TYR A 112 2.03 -9.19 -15.34
N LEU A 113 3.00 -9.94 -15.86
CA LEU A 113 2.75 -11.02 -16.82
C LEU A 113 1.79 -12.08 -16.24
N LEU A 114 2.05 -12.54 -15.01
CA LEU A 114 1.24 -13.54 -14.33
C LEU A 114 -0.20 -13.05 -14.07
N VAL A 115 -0.35 -11.79 -13.65
CA VAL A 115 -1.67 -11.16 -13.47
C VAL A 115 -2.42 -11.06 -14.80
N ASP A 116 -1.75 -10.65 -15.88
CA ASP A 116 -2.34 -10.52 -17.21
C ASP A 116 -2.78 -11.89 -17.77
N LEU A 117 -1.99 -12.94 -17.54
CA LEU A 117 -2.34 -14.33 -17.90
C LEU A 117 -3.61 -14.80 -17.18
N LYS A 118 -3.74 -14.50 -15.88
CA LYS A 118 -4.94 -14.82 -15.09
C LYS A 118 -6.19 -14.10 -15.61
N LYS A 119 -6.11 -12.80 -15.93
CA LYS A 119 -7.27 -11.98 -16.32
C LYS A 119 -7.82 -12.31 -17.70
N LYS A 120 -6.98 -12.72 -18.68
CA LYS A 120 -7.40 -12.78 -20.09
C LYS A 120 -7.37 -14.14 -20.77
N GLY A 121 -6.90 -15.20 -20.13
CA GLY A 121 -6.92 -16.55 -20.71
C GLY A 121 -6.22 -16.70 -22.09
N MET A 122 -5.55 -15.67 -22.63
CA MET A 122 -4.92 -15.71 -23.95
C MET A 122 -3.76 -14.72 -24.11
N ILE A 123 -2.74 -15.25 -24.79
CA ILE A 123 -1.43 -14.72 -25.20
C ILE A 123 -1.50 -13.48 -26.12
N LYS A 124 -2.70 -13.04 -26.56
CA LYS A 124 -2.87 -11.98 -27.57
C LYS A 124 -2.42 -10.57 -27.16
N LYS A 125 -2.10 -10.31 -25.89
CA LYS A 125 -1.49 -9.04 -25.43
C LYS A 125 -0.11 -9.18 -24.80
N VAL A 126 0.37 -10.41 -24.61
CA VAL A 126 1.60 -10.71 -23.85
C VAL A 126 2.88 -10.39 -24.63
N PHE A 127 2.81 -10.40 -25.98
CA PHE A 127 3.96 -10.13 -26.85
C PHE A 127 3.95 -8.77 -27.54
N GLY A 128 2.98 -7.90 -27.24
CA GLY A 128 3.00 -6.52 -27.72
C GLY A 128 3.83 -5.66 -26.76
N ASN A 129 4.86 -4.98 -27.26
CA ASN A 129 5.68 -3.99 -26.54
C ASN A 129 4.89 -2.77 -25.99
N SER A 130 3.57 -2.87 -25.85
CA SER A 130 2.66 -1.80 -25.44
C SER A 130 2.42 -1.81 -23.93
N LEU A 131 3.50 -1.89 -23.16
CA LEU A 131 3.48 -1.44 -21.77
C LEU A 131 3.51 0.09 -21.69
N LEU A 132 3.71 0.80 -22.81
CA LEU A 132 3.94 2.25 -22.88
C LEU A 132 2.86 3.04 -23.64
N ASP A 133 1.73 2.42 -23.99
CA ASP A 133 0.61 3.18 -24.55
C ASP A 133 -0.04 4.05 -23.46
N LYS A 134 -0.18 5.34 -23.75
CA LYS A 134 -0.49 6.40 -22.76
C LYS A 134 -1.75 6.08 -21.96
N GLY A 135 -2.86 5.79 -22.65
CA GLY A 135 -4.14 5.48 -21.98
C GLY A 135 -4.21 4.09 -21.35
N LEU A 136 -3.28 3.18 -21.68
CA LEU A 136 -3.25 1.83 -21.11
C LEU A 136 -2.44 1.75 -19.82
N ILE A 137 -1.40 2.58 -19.66
CA ILE A 137 -0.64 2.64 -18.41
C ILE A 137 -1.52 3.19 -17.29
N GLU A 138 -2.16 4.34 -17.51
CA GLU A 138 -2.99 5.00 -16.49
C GLU A 138 -4.03 4.03 -15.90
N LYS A 139 -4.85 3.42 -16.77
CA LYS A 139 -5.86 2.44 -16.36
C LYS A 139 -5.25 1.23 -15.65
N ARG A 140 -4.08 0.77 -16.07
CA ARG A 140 -3.40 -0.39 -15.45
C ARG A 140 -2.83 -0.04 -14.07
N VAL A 141 -2.28 1.16 -13.93
CA VAL A 141 -1.66 1.64 -12.69
C VAL A 141 -2.73 1.98 -11.65
N LEU A 142 -3.89 2.46 -12.07
CA LEU A 142 -5.03 2.73 -11.20
C LEU A 142 -5.87 1.49 -10.86
N ASP A 143 -5.57 0.32 -11.45
CA ASP A 143 -6.25 -0.95 -11.18
C ASP A 143 -5.45 -1.83 -10.21
N CYS A 144 -5.97 -2.11 -9.02
CA CYS A 144 -5.46 -3.23 -8.22
C CYS A 144 -6.03 -4.55 -8.78
N PRO A 145 -5.22 -5.56 -9.13
CA PRO A 145 -5.74 -6.87 -9.57
C PRO A 145 -6.56 -7.65 -8.54
N LEU A 146 -6.53 -7.27 -7.27
CA LEU A 146 -7.40 -7.83 -6.22
C LEU A 146 -8.72 -7.04 -6.06
N ASP A 147 -8.90 -5.96 -6.80
CA ASP A 147 -10.14 -5.19 -6.83
C ASP A 147 -11.24 -5.93 -7.60
N PRO A 148 -12.43 -6.16 -7.01
CA PRO A 148 -13.58 -6.69 -7.73
C PRO A 148 -14.17 -5.69 -8.76
N THR A 149 -14.03 -4.38 -8.51
CA THR A 149 -14.54 -3.27 -9.34
C THR A 149 -13.40 -2.29 -9.67
N PRO A 150 -12.42 -2.70 -10.48
CA PRO A 150 -11.25 -1.88 -10.78
C PRO A 150 -11.60 -0.62 -11.59
N TYR A 151 -10.69 0.36 -11.59
CA TYR A 151 -10.83 1.63 -12.32
C TYR A 151 -11.15 1.46 -13.82
N SER A 152 -10.60 0.45 -14.48
CA SER A 152 -10.94 0.11 -15.87
C SER A 152 -12.41 -0.25 -16.11
N GLN A 153 -13.16 -0.56 -15.06
CA GLN A 153 -14.61 -0.82 -15.07
C GLN A 153 -15.43 0.34 -14.48
N GLY A 154 -14.79 1.49 -14.21
CA GLY A 154 -15.43 2.66 -13.62
C GLY A 154 -15.45 2.68 -12.09
N GLY A 155 -14.74 1.76 -11.42
CA GLY A 155 -14.56 1.80 -9.97
C GLY A 155 -13.30 2.54 -9.53
N ILE A 156 -12.87 2.30 -8.29
CA ILE A 156 -11.69 2.95 -7.70
C ILE A 156 -10.93 1.89 -6.91
N SER A 157 -9.63 1.74 -7.19
CA SER A 157 -8.77 0.82 -6.44
C SER A 157 -7.93 1.49 -5.37
N TYR A 158 -7.69 2.79 -5.51
CA TYR A 158 -6.79 3.56 -4.66
C TYR A 158 -7.40 4.92 -4.35
N GLY A 159 -7.26 5.36 -3.10
CA GLY A 159 -7.66 6.70 -2.65
C GLY A 159 -6.46 7.57 -2.32
N LEU A 160 -6.63 8.89 -2.44
CA LEU A 160 -5.70 9.90 -1.92
C LEU A 160 -6.17 10.37 -0.54
N ASN A 161 -5.24 10.62 0.39
CA ASN A 161 -5.63 11.18 1.68
C ASN A 161 -6.32 12.54 1.50
N GLN A 162 -7.48 12.73 2.13
CA GLN A 162 -8.29 13.94 2.04
C GLN A 162 -7.53 15.19 2.50
N ALA A 163 -6.59 15.05 3.44
CA ALA A 163 -5.73 16.14 3.89
C ALA A 163 -4.72 16.60 2.83
N LEU A 164 -4.52 15.82 1.77
CA LEU A 164 -3.59 16.10 0.68
C LEU A 164 -4.27 16.56 -0.61
N VAL A 165 -5.61 16.56 -0.64
CA VAL A 165 -6.41 17.04 -1.77
C VAL A 165 -6.15 18.53 -1.97
N ASN A 166 -5.62 18.90 -3.14
CA ASN A 166 -5.21 20.28 -3.45
C ASN A 166 -4.17 20.89 -2.47
N ALA A 167 -3.49 20.06 -1.68
CA ALA A 167 -2.45 20.54 -0.78
C ALA A 167 -1.26 21.09 -1.57
N THR A 168 -0.60 22.09 -1.03
CA THR A 168 0.62 22.66 -1.59
C THR A 168 1.77 21.65 -1.52
N LEU A 169 2.82 21.87 -2.33
CA LEU A 169 4.03 21.04 -2.26
C LEU A 169 4.66 21.04 -0.86
N GLU A 170 4.66 22.18 -0.16
CA GLU A 170 5.17 22.32 1.21
C GLU A 170 4.38 21.47 2.21
N GLU A 171 3.04 21.57 2.16
CA GLU A 171 2.15 20.76 3.01
C GLU A 171 2.35 19.26 2.77
N PHE A 172 2.57 18.85 1.52
CA PHE A 172 2.87 17.47 1.18
C PHE A 172 4.23 17.01 1.69
N GLU A 173 5.24 17.86 1.65
CA GLU A 173 6.56 17.57 2.19
C GLU A 173 6.54 17.46 3.73
N GLU A 174 5.70 18.23 4.41
CA GLU A 174 5.53 18.18 5.87
C GLU A 174 4.58 17.06 6.33
N PHE A 175 3.78 16.50 5.43
CA PHE A 175 2.75 15.53 5.77
C PHE A 175 3.30 14.23 6.39
N GLY A 176 2.90 13.94 7.63
CA GLY A 176 3.40 12.80 8.42
C GLY A 176 2.52 11.54 8.39
N GLY A 177 1.65 11.34 7.41
CA GLY A 177 0.64 10.27 7.40
C GLY A 177 0.70 9.31 6.20
N VAL A 178 -0.39 8.56 6.00
CA VAL A 178 -0.64 7.76 4.78
C VAL A 178 -1.06 8.70 3.66
N VAL A 179 -0.35 8.63 2.55
CA VAL A 179 -0.60 9.44 1.35
C VAL A 179 -1.61 8.75 0.43
N ILE A 180 -1.40 7.46 0.14
CA ILE A 180 -2.23 6.65 -0.75
C ILE A 180 -2.60 5.38 0.00
N GLY A 181 -3.84 4.91 -0.16
CA GLY A 181 -4.25 3.60 0.34
C GLY A 181 -5.10 2.85 -0.66
N ASP A 182 -5.18 1.53 -0.51
CA ASP A 182 -6.25 0.75 -1.14
C ASP A 182 -7.59 1.26 -0.62
N SER A 183 -8.45 1.68 -1.54
CA SER A 183 -9.75 2.27 -1.19
C SER A 183 -10.72 2.08 -2.34
N ASP A 184 -11.99 1.91 -2.00
CA ASP A 184 -13.12 1.97 -2.93
C ASP A 184 -13.57 3.43 -3.20
N ASN A 185 -12.94 4.42 -2.55
CA ASN A 185 -13.23 5.83 -2.68
C ASN A 185 -12.05 6.62 -3.26
N ALA A 186 -12.34 7.73 -3.95
CA ALA A 186 -11.30 8.58 -4.54
C ALA A 186 -10.39 9.21 -3.47
N THR A 187 -10.94 9.43 -2.28
CA THR A 187 -10.24 9.98 -1.13
C THR A 187 -10.67 9.30 0.17
N PHE A 188 -9.82 9.40 1.21
CA PHE A 188 -10.10 8.88 2.56
C PHE A 188 -9.54 9.84 3.63
N SER A 189 -10.19 9.95 4.77
CA SER A 189 -9.92 10.90 5.86
C SER A 189 -9.39 10.24 7.13
N GLU A 190 -9.76 8.98 7.40
CA GLU A 190 -9.37 8.26 8.62
C GLU A 190 -8.63 6.95 8.34
N PHE A 191 -7.82 6.51 9.31
CA PHE A 191 -7.17 5.19 9.31
C PHE A 191 -8.12 4.06 9.75
N SER A 192 -9.38 4.39 10.05
CA SER A 192 -10.37 3.50 10.62
C SER A 192 -11.10 2.75 9.50
N GLY A 193 -10.86 1.43 9.47
CA GLY A 193 -11.72 0.30 9.06
C GLY A 193 -12.69 0.34 7.87
N GLU A 194 -13.33 1.46 7.56
CA GLU A 194 -14.43 1.50 6.60
C GLU A 194 -14.05 2.18 5.28
N GLU A 195 -13.08 3.10 5.28
CA GLU A 195 -12.68 3.83 4.07
C GLU A 195 -11.55 3.15 3.28
N LEU A 196 -10.77 2.28 3.93
CA LEU A 196 -9.72 1.47 3.29
C LEU A 196 -10.25 0.11 2.86
N ALA A 197 -9.83 -0.34 1.68
CA ALA A 197 -10.21 -1.63 1.13
C ALA A 197 -9.19 -2.72 1.50
N TYR A 198 -9.56 -3.61 2.43
CA TYR A 198 -8.69 -4.68 2.94
C TYR A 198 -8.62 -5.88 1.99
N ARG A 199 -8.06 -5.67 0.79
CA ARG A 199 -8.09 -6.67 -0.30
C ARG A 199 -6.91 -7.64 -0.28
N HIS A 200 -5.90 -7.38 0.54
CA HIS A 200 -4.66 -8.16 0.59
C HIS A 200 -4.66 -9.13 1.75
N ARG A 201 -3.95 -10.26 1.60
CA ARG A 201 -3.69 -11.16 2.73
C ARG A 201 -2.35 -10.84 3.36
N LYS A 202 -2.36 -10.45 4.64
CA LYS A 202 -1.12 -10.36 5.46
C LYS A 202 -0.67 -11.77 5.83
N ASN A 203 -1.60 -12.53 6.43
CA ASN A 203 -1.43 -13.93 6.81
C ASN A 203 -2.67 -14.74 6.37
N ILE A 204 -2.73 -16.03 6.69
CA ILE A 204 -3.88 -16.91 6.36
C ILE A 204 -5.22 -16.36 6.90
N LEU A 205 -5.19 -15.65 8.03
CA LEU A 205 -6.38 -15.26 8.80
C LEU A 205 -6.66 -13.75 8.81
N ARG A 206 -5.77 -12.92 8.26
CA ARG A 206 -5.91 -11.45 8.35
C ARG A 206 -5.78 -10.80 6.98
N GLU A 207 -6.82 -10.07 6.64
CA GLU A 207 -6.85 -9.16 5.52
C GLU A 207 -6.12 -7.85 5.89
N ALA A 208 -5.65 -7.15 4.88
CA ALA A 208 -4.88 -5.92 5.00
C ALA A 208 -5.15 -5.01 3.80
N ALA A 209 -5.05 -3.72 4.03
CA ALA A 209 -4.94 -2.70 3.00
C ALA A 209 -3.46 -2.35 2.84
N VAL A 210 -2.99 -2.29 1.60
CA VAL A 210 -1.66 -1.74 1.27
C VAL A 210 -1.78 -0.23 1.24
N VAL A 211 -0.81 0.43 1.84
CA VAL A 211 -0.74 1.89 1.91
C VAL A 211 0.66 2.40 1.60
N ILE A 212 0.76 3.63 1.11
CA ILE A 212 2.01 4.37 0.97
C ILE A 212 2.06 5.52 1.97
N LEU A 213 3.10 5.48 2.79
CA LEU A 213 3.48 6.56 3.72
C LEU A 213 4.36 7.58 3.00
N LYS A 214 4.58 8.73 3.66
CA LYS A 214 5.60 9.71 3.25
C LYS A 214 6.93 9.01 2.89
N GLY A 215 7.57 9.50 1.83
CA GLY A 215 8.83 8.96 1.33
C GLY A 215 8.67 7.74 0.42
N GLY A 216 7.44 7.37 0.05
CA GLY A 216 7.18 6.24 -0.85
C GLY A 216 7.31 4.87 -0.16
N LYS A 217 7.31 4.85 1.18
CA LYS A 217 7.41 3.61 1.96
C LYS A 217 6.06 2.90 1.96
N ILE A 218 6.07 1.66 1.49
CA ILE A 218 4.90 0.78 1.56
C ILE A 218 4.74 0.26 3.00
N SER A 219 3.51 0.27 3.48
CA SER A 219 3.09 -0.39 4.71
C SER A 219 1.78 -1.15 4.47
N THR A 220 1.40 -1.99 5.43
CA THR A 220 0.12 -2.72 5.42
C THR A 220 -0.64 -2.43 6.69
N ILE A 221 -1.89 -2.01 6.57
CA ILE A 221 -2.79 -1.77 7.70
C ILE A 221 -3.78 -2.94 7.75
N THR A 222 -3.97 -3.54 8.92
CA THR A 222 -4.99 -4.56 9.16
C THR A 222 -6.22 -3.90 9.79
N PRO A 223 -7.44 -4.43 9.54
CA PRO A 223 -8.61 -3.91 10.23
C PRO A 223 -8.43 -4.18 11.73
N LEU A 224 -8.74 -3.18 12.56
CA LEU A 224 -8.71 -3.32 14.01
C LEU A 224 -9.80 -4.31 14.42
N THR A 225 -9.49 -5.23 15.33
CA THR A 225 -10.54 -6.07 15.94
C THR A 225 -11.42 -5.19 16.84
N PRO A 226 -12.70 -5.56 17.09
CA PRO A 226 -13.56 -4.80 18.01
C PRO A 226 -12.92 -4.53 19.38
N THR A 227 -12.14 -5.48 19.88
CA THR A 227 -11.34 -5.34 21.11
C THR A 227 -10.18 -4.34 20.99
N GLU A 228 -9.54 -4.25 19.83
CA GLU A 228 -8.50 -3.23 19.57
C GLU A 228 -9.14 -1.83 19.46
N VAL A 229 -10.34 -1.73 18.89
CA VAL A 229 -11.14 -0.48 18.86
C VAL A 229 -11.48 -0.02 20.29
N GLU A 230 -11.96 -0.92 21.15
CA GLU A 230 -12.22 -0.61 22.56
C GLU A 230 -10.96 -0.08 23.29
N THR A 231 -9.78 -0.65 23.00
CA THR A 231 -8.52 -0.14 23.58
C THR A 231 -8.12 1.23 23.05
N VAL A 232 -8.36 1.52 21.76
CA VAL A 232 -8.13 2.86 21.18
C VAL A 232 -9.08 3.87 21.79
N ASP A 233 -10.38 3.53 21.91
CA ASP A 233 -11.39 4.41 22.50
C ASP A 233 -11.11 4.68 23.98
N SER A 234 -10.71 3.66 24.73
CA SER A 234 -10.27 3.80 26.12
C SER A 234 -9.04 4.72 26.24
N CYS A 235 -8.05 4.57 25.35
CA CYS A 235 -6.87 5.44 25.29
C CYS A 235 -7.24 6.90 24.94
N ILE A 236 -8.08 7.10 23.92
CA ILE A 236 -8.56 8.41 23.49
C ILE A 236 -9.39 9.09 24.59
N ALA A 237 -10.18 8.32 25.34
CA ALA A 237 -10.91 8.81 26.51
C ALA A 237 -9.92 9.33 27.58
N GLY A 238 -8.87 8.56 27.89
CA GLY A 238 -7.83 8.94 28.85
C GLY A 238 -7.01 10.18 28.46
N CYS A 239 -6.93 10.53 27.17
CA CYS A 239 -6.27 11.76 26.73
C CYS A 239 -6.93 13.03 27.29
N LYS A 240 -8.25 13.02 27.50
CA LYS A 240 -8.94 14.17 28.13
C LYS A 240 -8.52 14.33 29.58
N ASP A 241 -8.50 13.22 30.31
CA ASP A 241 -8.19 13.19 31.74
C ASP A 241 -6.72 13.55 32.01
N THR A 242 -5.82 13.23 31.07
CA THR A 242 -4.39 13.56 31.19
C THR A 242 -4.11 15.06 31.09
N TYR A 243 -4.75 15.75 30.14
CA TYR A 243 -4.39 17.15 29.82
C TYR A 243 -5.37 18.20 30.37
N HIS A 244 -6.56 17.81 30.80
CA HIS A 244 -7.49 18.70 31.51
C HIS A 244 -8.36 17.91 32.51
N PRO A 245 -7.75 17.33 33.56
CA PRO A 245 -8.43 16.48 34.53
C PRO A 245 -9.58 17.24 35.21
N SER A 246 -10.72 16.58 35.37
CA SER A 246 -11.89 17.14 36.08
C SER A 246 -12.54 18.37 35.42
N TYR A 247 -12.12 18.73 34.20
CA TYR A 247 -12.74 19.80 33.41
C TYR A 247 -13.30 19.26 32.09
N PRO A 248 -14.48 19.75 31.66
CA PRO A 248 -15.14 19.24 30.47
C PRO A 248 -14.42 19.61 29.15
N ASN A 249 -13.49 20.58 29.20
CA ASN A 249 -12.70 21.01 28.06
C ASN A 249 -11.52 21.89 28.48
N CYS A 250 -10.54 22.03 27.57
CA CYS A 250 -9.39 22.93 27.71
C CYS A 250 -9.79 24.37 28.07
N LYS A 251 -10.96 24.87 27.63
CA LYS A 251 -11.39 26.24 27.95
C LYS A 251 -11.63 26.42 29.45
N LYS A 252 -12.36 25.49 30.08
CA LYS A 252 -12.66 25.52 31.51
C LYS A 252 -11.42 25.26 32.36
N TYR A 253 -10.56 24.33 31.94
CA TYR A 253 -9.28 24.06 32.58
C TYR A 253 -8.37 25.30 32.61
N CYS A 254 -8.12 25.91 31.45
CA CYS A 254 -7.25 27.10 31.38
C CYS A 254 -7.85 28.32 32.09
N GLN A 255 -9.18 28.46 32.12
CA GLN A 255 -9.85 29.51 32.90
C GLN A 255 -9.63 29.35 34.40
N ALA A 256 -9.59 28.11 34.90
CA ALA A 256 -9.31 27.82 36.30
C ALA A 256 -7.81 27.99 36.63
N GLN A 257 -6.92 27.60 35.72
CA GLN A 257 -5.47 27.70 35.93
C GLN A 257 -4.96 29.14 35.92
N TYR A 258 -5.54 30.00 35.07
CA TYR A 258 -5.10 31.40 34.88
C TYR A 258 -6.28 32.38 35.02
N PRO A 259 -6.81 32.58 36.23
CA PRO A 259 -7.95 33.48 36.44
C PRO A 259 -7.56 34.94 36.14
N GLY A 260 -8.35 35.60 35.28
CA GLY A 260 -8.17 37.03 34.97
C GLY A 260 -7.14 37.34 33.87
N ASP A 261 -6.17 36.46 33.62
CA ASP A 261 -5.16 36.66 32.57
C ASP A 261 -5.63 36.07 31.22
N LYS A 262 -6.06 36.95 30.30
CA LYS A 262 -6.60 36.54 29.00
C LYS A 262 -5.52 35.99 28.06
N ASP A 263 -4.29 36.47 28.14
CA ASP A 263 -3.22 36.09 27.22
C ASP A 263 -2.67 34.72 27.61
N MET A 264 -2.44 34.48 28.91
CA MET A 264 -2.07 33.16 29.40
C MET A 264 -3.17 32.11 29.16
N GLN A 265 -4.45 32.48 29.32
CA GLN A 265 -5.57 31.60 28.97
C GLN A 265 -5.61 31.25 27.49
N LYS A 266 -5.25 32.19 26.60
CA LYS A 266 -5.24 31.96 25.15
C LYS A 266 -4.13 30.98 24.78
N GLN A 267 -2.93 31.18 25.34
CA GLN A 267 -1.79 30.29 25.10
C GLN A 267 -2.05 28.88 25.67
N CYS A 268 -2.50 28.77 26.92
CA CYS A 268 -2.87 27.49 27.53
C CYS A 268 -3.91 26.71 26.70
N LYS A 269 -4.92 27.39 26.14
CA LYS A 269 -5.94 26.72 25.31
C LYS A 269 -5.36 26.16 24.02
N LYS A 270 -4.37 26.84 23.43
CA LYS A 270 -3.66 26.37 22.23
C LYS A 270 -2.89 25.10 22.57
N ASP A 271 -2.06 25.18 23.62
CA ASP A 271 -1.20 24.08 24.04
C ASP A 271 -2.00 22.86 24.50
N CYS A 272 -3.06 23.06 25.28
CA CYS A 272 -3.96 21.98 25.71
C CYS A 272 -4.62 21.27 24.51
N LYS A 273 -5.11 22.02 23.52
CA LYS A 273 -5.71 21.42 22.32
C LYS A 273 -4.69 20.63 21.50
N GLU A 274 -3.49 21.17 21.36
CA GLU A 274 -2.39 20.53 20.65
C GLU A 274 -1.93 19.25 21.34
N ASN A 275 -1.81 19.27 22.66
CA ASN A 275 -1.47 18.09 23.46
C ASN A 275 -2.55 17.00 23.41
N VAL A 276 -3.83 17.36 23.52
CA VAL A 276 -4.94 16.39 23.35
C VAL A 276 -4.93 15.79 21.94
N LYS A 277 -4.68 16.60 20.90
CA LYS A 277 -4.56 16.12 19.52
C LYS A 277 -3.40 15.13 19.36
N ASN A 278 -2.23 15.47 19.91
CA ASN A 278 -1.04 14.62 19.86
C ASN A 278 -1.24 13.31 20.64
N CYS A 279 -1.92 13.35 21.79
CA CYS A 279 -2.25 12.15 22.54
C CYS A 279 -3.17 11.20 21.77
N LYS A 280 -4.24 11.72 21.14
CA LYS A 280 -5.11 10.89 20.30
C LYS A 280 -4.35 10.24 19.15
N LYS A 281 -3.47 11.03 18.50
CA LYS A 281 -2.58 10.53 17.45
C LYS A 281 -1.71 9.38 17.97
N ASN A 282 -1.09 9.55 19.14
CA ASN A 282 -0.27 8.50 19.77
C ASN A 282 -1.08 7.25 20.14
N CYS A 283 -2.33 7.39 20.60
CA CYS A 283 -3.21 6.24 20.87
C CYS A 283 -3.44 5.39 19.62
N ILE A 284 -3.73 6.05 18.50
CA ILE A 284 -3.96 5.39 17.21
C ILE A 284 -2.66 4.76 16.70
N GLU A 285 -1.55 5.50 16.74
CA GLU A 285 -0.24 5.03 16.28
C GLU A 285 0.29 3.85 17.11
N ASN A 286 0.09 3.86 18.43
CA ASN A 286 0.55 2.78 19.31
C ASN A 286 -0.26 1.49 19.12
N VAL A 287 -1.58 1.57 18.96
CA VAL A 287 -2.37 0.36 18.67
C VAL A 287 -2.09 -0.16 17.25
N ALA A 288 -1.91 0.74 16.28
CA ALA A 288 -1.48 0.37 14.92
C ALA A 288 -0.08 -0.26 14.87
N ALA A 289 0.84 0.16 15.75
CA ALA A 289 2.20 -0.36 15.85
C ALA A 289 2.29 -1.69 16.64
N HIS A 290 1.43 -1.89 17.64
CA HIS A 290 1.46 -3.04 18.54
C HIS A 290 0.43 -4.14 18.24
N GLY A 291 -0.31 -4.07 17.13
CA GLY A 291 -1.19 -5.15 16.62
C GLY A 291 -0.48 -6.47 16.23
N GLY A 292 0.70 -6.72 16.77
CA GLY A 292 1.49 -7.95 16.64
C GLY A 292 2.34 -8.20 17.88
N GLY A 293 1.73 -8.46 19.03
CA GLY A 293 2.47 -8.91 20.20
C GLY A 293 1.61 -9.03 21.45
N HIS A 294 1.45 -10.25 21.94
CA HIS A 294 0.86 -10.58 23.23
C HIS A 294 1.40 -9.71 24.40
N GLY A 295 0.49 -9.31 25.29
CA GLY A 295 0.60 -9.63 26.72
C GLY A 295 1.33 -8.64 27.64
N GLY A 296 0.57 -8.06 28.57
CA GLY A 296 0.98 -7.86 29.96
C GLY A 296 1.95 -6.71 30.25
N GLY A 297 1.43 -5.66 30.90
CA GLY A 297 2.26 -4.64 31.54
C GLY A 297 1.40 -3.77 32.44
N HIS A 298 1.36 -4.13 33.72
CA HIS A 298 0.77 -3.36 34.80
C HIS A 298 1.25 -1.90 34.78
N GLY A 299 0.36 -0.98 35.12
CA GLY A 299 0.69 0.41 35.37
C GLY A 299 1.68 0.53 36.54
N GLU A 300 2.86 1.06 36.26
CA GLU A 300 3.74 1.64 37.27
C GLU A 300 3.46 3.15 37.34
N GLY A 301 2.89 3.56 38.47
CA GLY A 301 2.71 4.96 38.80
C GLY A 301 4.06 5.62 39.10
N HIS A 302 4.44 6.60 38.29
CA HIS A 302 5.50 7.54 38.63
C HIS A 302 4.90 8.74 39.37
N GLY A 303 4.99 8.71 40.70
CA GLY A 303 4.88 9.89 41.55
C GLY A 303 6.17 10.71 41.44
N GLY A 304 6.13 11.81 40.69
CA GLY A 304 7.19 12.82 40.66
C GLY A 304 6.91 13.90 41.72
N GLY A 305 7.63 13.84 42.84
CA GLY A 305 7.65 14.90 43.83
C GLY A 305 8.43 16.11 43.34
N HIS A 306 7.77 17.26 43.21
CA HIS A 306 8.40 18.57 43.13
C HIS A 306 8.33 19.22 44.52
N GLY A 307 9.46 19.22 45.23
CA GLY A 307 9.67 20.06 46.42
C GLY A 307 10.34 21.36 46.00
N GLU A 308 9.58 22.45 46.00
CA GLU A 308 10.08 23.81 45.83
C GLU A 308 10.82 24.27 47.09
N GLY A 309 12.09 24.66 46.93
CA GLY A 309 12.87 25.35 47.95
C GLY A 309 13.00 26.82 47.60
N HIS A 310 12.10 27.66 48.12
CA HIS A 310 12.26 29.11 48.18
C HIS A 310 12.30 29.54 49.65
N GLY A 311 13.46 29.96 50.12
CA GLY A 311 13.66 30.54 51.45
C GLY A 311 14.69 31.66 51.36
N GLY A 312 14.22 32.86 51.04
CA GLY A 312 15.01 34.08 51.05
C GLY A 312 14.48 35.04 52.11
N GLY A 313 15.40 35.50 52.98
CA GLY A 313 15.35 36.81 53.64
C GLY A 313 14.70 36.86 55.01
N HIS A 314 15.48 37.18 56.04
CA HIS A 314 15.41 38.48 56.71
C HIS A 314 16.63 38.65 57.62
N GLY A 315 17.42 39.69 57.33
CA GLY A 315 18.37 40.29 58.25
C GLY A 315 17.81 41.60 58.81
N SER A 316 18.55 42.09 59.81
CA SER A 316 18.31 43.25 60.70
C SER A 316 17.45 42.97 61.92
#